data_AF-A0A932IYQ9-F1
#
_entry.id   AF-A0A932IYQ9-F1
#
_cell.length_a   1.000
_cell.length_b   1.000
_cell.length_c   1.000
_cell.angle_alpha   90.00
_cell.angle_beta   90.00
_cell.angle_gamma   90.00
#
_symmetry.space_group_name_H-M   'P 1'
#
loop_
_entity.id
_entity.type
_entity.pdbx_description
1 polymer ?
#
loop_
_entity_poly.entity_id
_entity_poly.type
_entity_poly.pdbx_seq_one_letter_code
_entity_poly.pdbx_strand_id
1 'polypeptide(L)' 'IDSPGFQEFGLYHLSEGMLERAFREFSPVLGGCKFYNCHHINEPHCAVLAAVQEGKIAAMRHKLYVQLLHEASQVVY' A
#
# COMPACT_ATOMS: atom_id res chain seq x y z
N ILE A 1 19.92 -19.55 6.46
CA ILE A 1 18.63 -19.68 5.74
C ILE A 1 18.69 -18.63 4.65
N ASP A 2 18.96 -19.06 3.43
CA ASP A 2 18.92 -18.22 2.23
C ASP A 2 17.93 -18.94 1.33
N SER A 3 16.72 -18.39 1.25
CA SER A 3 15.59 -19.05 0.58
C SER A 3 15.47 -18.44 -0.82
N PRO A 4 15.93 -19.13 -1.88
CA PRO A 4 15.92 -18.60 -3.25
C PRO A 4 14.51 -18.39 -3.85
N GLY A 5 13.44 -18.65 -3.10
CA GLY A 5 12.06 -18.54 -3.57
C GLY A 5 11.41 -17.16 -3.44
N PHE A 6 11.97 -16.21 -2.68
CA PHE A 6 11.28 -14.94 -2.41
C PHE A 6 11.09 -14.06 -3.66
N GLN A 7 11.92 -14.24 -4.69
CA GLN A 7 11.78 -13.55 -5.99
C GLN A 7 10.85 -14.28 -6.97
N GLU A 8 10.62 -15.58 -6.80
CA GLU A 8 9.84 -16.39 -7.75
C GLU A 8 8.32 -16.30 -7.49
N PHE A 9 7.91 -15.93 -6.28
CA PHE A 9 6.51 -15.60 -5.94
C PHE A 9 6.23 -14.11 -6.17
N GLY A 10 6.27 -13.67 -7.42
CA GLY A 10 6.06 -12.25 -7.78
C GLY A 10 4.79 -11.64 -7.16
N LEU A 11 4.76 -10.31 -7.03
CA LEU A 11 3.70 -9.52 -6.37
C LEU A 11 2.32 -9.60 -7.07
N TYR A 12 2.22 -10.26 -8.22
CA TYR A 12 1.02 -10.34 -9.08
C TYR A 12 -0.22 -10.94 -8.39
N HIS A 13 -0.03 -11.74 -7.34
CA HIS A 13 -1.14 -12.33 -6.58
C HIS A 13 -1.61 -11.43 -5.43
N LEU A 14 -0.93 -10.32 -5.16
CA LEU A 14 -1.30 -9.38 -4.10
C LEU A 14 -2.34 -8.40 -4.62
N SER A 15 -3.55 -8.49 -4.10
CA SER A 15 -4.56 -7.46 -4.27
C SER A 15 -4.18 -6.22 -3.46
N GLU A 16 -4.68 -5.06 -3.88
CA GLU A 16 -4.54 -3.79 -3.14
C GLU A 16 -4.88 -3.95 -1.66
N GLY A 17 -6.03 -4.58 -1.34
CA GLY A 17 -6.43 -4.84 0.04
C GLY A 17 -5.49 -5.73 0.86
N MET A 18 -4.70 -6.60 0.20
CA MET A 18 -3.65 -7.37 0.88
C MET A 18 -2.43 -6.49 1.15
N LEU A 19 -2.05 -5.63 0.20
CA LEU A 19 -0.97 -4.66 0.38
C LEU A 19 -1.31 -3.69 1.51
N GLU A 20 -2.48 -3.06 1.50
CA GLU A 20 -2.93 -2.14 2.56
C GLU A 20 -2.81 -2.73 3.97
N ARG A 21 -3.21 -4.01 4.13
CA ARG A 21 -3.16 -4.72 5.41
C ARG A 21 -1.75 -5.18 5.80
N ALA A 22 -0.82 -5.29 4.85
CA ALA A 22 0.58 -5.60 5.11
C ALA A 22 1.33 -4.42 5.75
N PHE A 23 0.85 -3.18 5.56
CA PHE A 23 1.40 -1.99 6.22
C PHE A 23 0.71 -1.75 7.56
N ARG A 24 1.36 -2.14 8.66
CA ARG A 24 0.82 -1.97 10.02
C ARG A 24 0.43 -0.52 10.34
N GLU A 25 1.13 0.46 9.77
CA GLU A 25 0.84 1.88 10.02
C GLU A 25 -0.49 2.32 9.40
N PHE A 26 -1.02 1.58 8.42
CA PHE A 26 -2.29 1.89 7.76
C PHE A 26 -3.46 1.38 8.59
N SER A 27 -3.29 0.26 9.31
CA SER A 27 -4.33 -0.36 10.15
C SER A 27 -5.16 0.61 11.01
N PRO A 28 -4.60 1.62 11.72
CA PRO A 28 -5.40 2.54 12.51
C PRO A 28 -6.23 3.55 11.70
N VAL A 29 -5.95 3.73 10.41
CA VAL A 29 -6.60 4.74 9.54
C VAL A 29 -7.36 4.16 8.36
N LEU A 30 -7.20 2.86 8.07
CA LEU A 30 -7.97 2.15 7.05
C LEU A 30 -9.48 2.24 7.36
N GLY A 31 -10.27 2.51 6.32
CA GLY A 31 -11.72 2.76 6.45
C GLY A 31 -12.09 4.18 6.90
N GLY A 32 -11.11 5.03 7.26
CA GLY A 32 -11.34 6.45 7.57
C GLY A 32 -11.41 7.36 6.35
N CYS A 33 -11.22 6.82 5.14
CA CYS A 33 -11.30 7.59 3.90
C CYS A 33 -12.74 7.99 3.57
N LYS A 34 -12.88 9.15 2.92
CA LYS A 34 -14.19 9.62 2.43
C LYS A 34 -14.81 8.68 1.39
N PHE A 35 -13.98 8.04 0.57
CA PHE A 35 -14.41 7.16 -0.52
C PHE A 35 -14.09 5.70 -0.18
N TYR A 36 -14.99 4.80 -0.56
CA TYR A 36 -14.84 3.36 -0.33
C TYR A 36 -13.83 2.69 -1.28
N ASN A 37 -13.57 3.32 -2.44
CA ASN A 37 -12.61 2.90 -3.45
C ASN A 37 -11.36 3.81 -3.44
N CYS A 38 -10.91 4.17 -2.24
CA CYS A 38 -9.70 4.96 -2.06
C CYS A 38 -8.48 4.04 -2.23
N HIS A 39 -7.62 4.35 -3.18
CA HIS A 39 -6.33 3.70 -3.47
C HIS A 39 -5.17 4.25 -2.63
N HIS A 40 -5.41 5.36 -1.90
CA HIS A 40 -4.46 6.03 -1.03
C HIS A 40 -3.24 6.67 -1.75
N ILE A 41 -3.39 7.08 -3.02
CA ILE A 41 -2.29 7.62 -3.84
C ILE A 41 -2.32 9.15 -3.88
N ASN A 42 -3.44 9.73 -4.33
CA ASN A 42 -3.60 11.18 -4.47
C ASN A 42 -5.05 11.65 -4.25
N GLU A 43 -5.89 10.81 -3.64
CA GLU A 43 -7.30 11.13 -3.48
C GLU A 43 -7.56 12.19 -2.40
N PRO A 44 -8.50 13.11 -2.62
CA PRO A 44 -8.86 14.12 -1.64
C PRO A 44 -9.55 13.46 -0.43
N HIS A 45 -9.27 13.98 0.77
CA HIS A 45 -9.80 13.46 2.03
C HIS A 45 -9.48 11.98 2.29
N CYS A 46 -8.30 11.53 1.86
CA CYS A 46 -7.75 10.23 2.22
C CYS A 46 -7.14 10.26 3.63
N ALA A 47 -7.60 9.36 4.50
CA ALA A 47 -7.10 9.26 5.88
C ALA A 47 -5.63 8.82 5.94
N VAL A 48 -5.18 7.99 5.00
CA VAL A 48 -3.78 7.58 4.89
C VAL A 48 -2.89 8.77 4.51
N LEU A 49 -3.27 9.56 3.49
CA LEU A 49 -2.50 10.74 3.09
C LEU A 49 -2.48 11.81 4.21
N ALA A 50 -3.59 12.00 4.91
CA ALA A 50 -3.62 12.88 6.08
C ALA A 50 -2.66 12.40 7.18
N ALA A 51 -2.66 11.10 7.49
CA ALA A 51 -1.74 10.52 8.47
C ALA A 51 -0.26 10.61 8.04
N VAL A 52 0.03 10.59 6.74
CA VAL A 52 1.37 10.87 6.20
C VAL A 52 1.75 12.34 6.42
N GLN A 53 0.84 13.28 6.15
CA GLN A 53 1.08 14.72 6.37
C GLN A 53 1.26 15.05 7.86
N GLU A 54 0.54 14.37 8.74
CA GLU A 54 0.67 14.49 10.20
C GLU A 54 1.90 13.77 10.77
N GLY A 55 2.66 13.02 9.96
CA GLY A 55 3.83 12.26 10.38
C GLY A 55 3.53 10.98 11.17
N LYS A 56 2.26 10.55 11.24
CA LYS A 56 1.84 9.26 11.83
C LYS A 56 2.25 8.08 10.96
N ILE A 57 2.29 8.28 9.65
CA ILE A 57 2.84 7.33 8.67
C ILE A 57 4.09 7.97 8.06
N ALA A 58 5.21 7.24 8.07
CA ALA A 58 6.42 7.74 7.45
C ALA A 58 6.24 7.88 5.93
N ALA A 59 6.63 9.03 5.36
CA ALA A 59 6.50 9.28 3.92
C ALA A 59 7.22 8.22 3.07
N MET A 60 8.35 7.67 3.55
CA MET A 60 9.06 6.58 2.87
C MET A 60 8.20 5.30 2.80
N ARG A 61 7.41 5.01 3.83
CA ARG A 61 6.55 3.84 3.89
C ARG A 61 5.36 3.97 2.94
N HIS A 62 4.76 5.16 2.88
CA HIS A 62 3.74 5.48 1.89
C HIS A 62 4.27 5.37 0.45
N LYS A 63 5.46 5.91 0.16
CA LYS A 63 6.10 5.75 -1.16
C LYS A 63 6.31 4.28 -1.53
N LEU A 64 6.78 3.46 -0.58
CA LEU A 64 6.96 2.02 -0.80
C LEU A 64 5.62 1.32 -1.11
N TYR A 65 4.54 1.66 -0.40
CA TYR A 65 3.21 1.15 -0.71
C TYR A 65 2.80 1.45 -2.16
N VAL A 66 2.97 2.71 -2.61
CA VAL A 66 2.63 3.12 -3.98
C VAL A 66 3.47 2.37 -5.02
N GLN A 67 4.77 2.16 -4.74
CA GLN A 67 5.64 1.38 -5.62
C GLN A 67 5.16 -0.08 -5.74
N LEU A 68 4.91 -0.75 -4.61
CA LEU A 68 4.46 -2.15 -4.60
C LEU A 68 3.09 -2.31 -5.26
N LEU A 69 2.18 -1.34 -5.07
CA LEU A 69 0.87 -1.33 -5.72
C LEU A 69 1.00 -1.19 -7.24
N HIS A 70 1.91 -0.34 -7.70
CA HIS A 70 2.21 -0.19 -9.11
C HIS A 70 2.78 -1.50 -9.70
N GLU A 71 3.77 -2.10 -9.02
CA GLU A 71 4.37 -3.38 -9.42
C GLU A 71 3.35 -4.52 -9.45
N ALA A 72 2.48 -4.63 -8.46
CA ALA A 72 1.42 -5.64 -8.41
C ALA A 72 0.36 -5.45 -9.52
N SER A 73 0.19 -4.22 -10.02
CA SER A 73 -0.74 -3.90 -11.11
C SER A 73 -0.14 -4.08 -12.51
N GLN A 74 1.19 -4.22 -12.65
CA GLN A 74 1.81 -4.54 -13.93
C GLN A 74 1.54 -6.02 -14.24
N VAL A 75 0.66 -6.31 -15.20
CA VAL A 75 0.54 -7.67 -15.74
C VAL A 75 1.67 -7.85 -16.74
N VAL A 76 2.68 -8.67 -16.40
CA VAL A 76 3.71 -9.07 -17.37
C VAL A 76 3.08 -10.09 -18.32
N TYR A 77 2.90 -9.70 -19.58
CA TYR A 77 2.49 -10.56 -20.69
C TYR A 77 3.65 -11.43 -21.19
#